data_AF-A0A2I1CBZ0-F1
#
_entry.id   AF-A0A2I1CBZ0-F1
#
_cell.length_a   1.000
_cell.length_b   1.000
_cell.length_c   1.000
_cell.angle_alpha   90.00
_cell.angle_beta   90.00
_cell.angle_gamma   90.00
#
_symmetry.space_group_name_H-M   'P 1'
#
loop_
_entity.id
_entity.type
_entity.pdbx_description
1 polymer ?
#
loop_
_entity_poly.entity_id
_entity_poly.type
_entity_poly.pdbx_seq_one_letter_code
_entity_poly.pdbx_strand_id
1 'polypeptide(L)'
;MMAYSPRPNFVLSLFRELLNTFIHSSGDDPLLARAHRLLQEKPAQAKDFTCLIPVIVGIIFNLLIQYVIGHVVMSILILETAEAQTDSHETGGEKRIPSCRQLTQTLSSLYSKGGLYLLFSGFGAACSYWTAHSSLTKLLSSLVLKHGTLRPLAYVVSSVVLAENHFFWSARTILPRDQINQVSRRRDWRRWKSLTIPALIYASTETCMSHIPSIIENFSGTPHENVTFARKSNITLSDISVSVLMLALHLVLLLPSYIALISVEASFLPQACETIIPSSSRQRGARVRELLPSADLPLRAQKAWQMIGVGRVLWCLELHGKMTLCLVCIAAIVHSILYYHF
;
A
#
# COMPACT_ATOMS: atom_id res chain seq x y z
N MET A 1 1.55 -50.07 4.83
CA MET A 1 0.38 -49.19 5.00
C MET A 1 0.86 -47.95 5.76
N MET A 2 1.36 -46.95 5.05
CA MET A 2 1.88 -45.71 5.66
C MET A 2 0.71 -44.85 6.10
N ALA A 3 0.60 -44.61 7.40
CA ALA A 3 -0.34 -43.65 7.97
C ALA A 3 0.06 -42.24 7.50
N TYR A 4 -0.81 -41.64 6.67
CA TYR A 4 -0.77 -40.22 6.34
C TYR A 4 -0.91 -39.44 7.67
N SER A 5 0.19 -38.88 8.16
CA SER A 5 0.13 -37.89 9.23
C SER A 5 -0.35 -36.57 8.61
N PRO A 6 -1.52 -36.03 9.00
CA PRO A 6 -1.96 -34.74 8.50
C PRO A 6 -0.98 -33.67 9.00
N ARG A 7 -0.28 -33.00 8.09
CA ARG A 7 0.60 -31.87 8.43
C ARG A 7 -0.19 -30.91 9.33
N PRO A 8 0.35 -30.49 10.49
CA PRO A 8 -0.34 -29.52 11.32
C PRO A 8 -0.44 -28.20 10.55
N ASN A 9 -1.68 -27.91 10.17
CA ASN A 9 -2.27 -26.59 9.99
C ASN A 9 -1.90 -25.81 8.72
N PHE A 10 -2.33 -26.31 7.55
CA PHE A 10 -2.50 -25.50 6.33
C PHE A 10 -3.23 -24.18 6.60
N VAL A 11 -4.26 -24.21 7.46
CA VAL A 11 -5.01 -23.01 7.91
C VAL A 11 -4.14 -22.04 8.70
N LEU A 12 -3.28 -22.52 9.60
CA LEU A 12 -2.36 -21.66 10.37
C LEU A 12 -1.27 -21.06 9.46
N SER A 13 -0.81 -21.82 8.46
CA SER A 13 0.13 -21.33 7.46
C SER A 13 -0.51 -20.25 6.59
N LEU A 14 -1.74 -20.45 6.11
CA LEU A 14 -2.50 -19.44 5.38
C LEU A 14 -2.79 -18.21 6.22
N PHE A 15 -3.16 -18.39 7.49
CA PHE A 15 -3.40 -17.29 8.42
C PHE A 15 -2.13 -16.46 8.68
N ARG A 16 -0.98 -17.12 8.90
CA ARG A 16 0.32 -16.44 9.00
C ARG A 16 0.70 -15.73 7.71
N GLU A 17 0.48 -16.35 6.56
CA GLU A 17 0.75 -15.73 5.27
C GLU A 17 -0.16 -14.53 5.01
N LEU A 18 -1.42 -14.61 5.40
CA LEU A 18 -2.38 -13.52 5.32
C LEU A 18 -1.97 -12.37 6.25
N LEU A 19 -1.63 -12.64 7.50
CA LEU A 19 -1.13 -11.62 8.42
C LEU A 19 0.18 -10.99 7.91
N ASN A 20 1.13 -11.80 7.46
CA ASN A 20 2.38 -11.29 6.91
C ASN A 20 2.15 -10.43 5.67
N THR A 21 1.30 -10.88 4.75
CA THR A 21 0.92 -10.11 3.57
C THR A 21 0.20 -8.83 3.98
N PHE A 22 -0.72 -8.89 4.93
CA PHE A 22 -1.47 -7.74 5.43
C PHE A 22 -0.55 -6.66 6.02
N ILE A 23 0.42 -7.10 6.80
CA ILE A 23 1.38 -6.23 7.48
C ILE A 23 2.42 -5.65 6.51
N HIS A 24 2.89 -6.42 5.53
CA HIS A 24 4.02 -6.04 4.65
C HIS A 24 3.61 -5.61 3.22
N SER A 25 2.32 -5.56 2.90
CA SER A 25 1.83 -5.23 1.54
C SER A 25 2.00 -3.75 1.15
N SER A 26 2.59 -2.89 1.97
CA SER A 26 2.59 -1.44 1.73
C SER A 26 3.55 -0.93 0.66
N GLY A 27 4.58 -1.65 0.25
CA GLY A 27 5.57 -1.01 -0.63
C GLY A 27 6.50 -1.94 -1.35
N ASP A 28 7.69 -2.18 -0.80
CA ASP A 28 8.83 -2.42 -1.70
C ASP A 28 9.67 -3.68 -1.40
N ASP A 29 9.46 -4.36 -0.27
CA ASP A 29 10.25 -5.53 0.12
C ASP A 29 9.61 -6.93 -0.11
N PRO A 30 8.26 -7.14 -0.13
CA PRO A 30 7.74 -8.50 -0.15
C PRO A 30 7.94 -9.18 -1.51
N LEU A 31 8.03 -8.44 -2.62
CA LEU A 31 8.18 -9.04 -3.95
C LEU A 31 9.56 -9.63 -4.16
N LEU A 32 10.62 -8.90 -3.77
CA LEU A 32 11.99 -9.37 -3.92
C LEU A 32 12.31 -10.43 -2.88
N ALA A 33 11.84 -10.28 -1.64
CA ALA A 33 12.00 -11.28 -0.60
C ALA A 33 11.22 -12.58 -0.90
N ARG A 34 9.98 -12.49 -1.41
CA ARG A 34 9.17 -13.67 -1.77
C ARG A 34 9.65 -14.33 -3.06
N ALA A 35 10.09 -13.56 -4.06
CA ALA A 35 10.76 -14.10 -5.24
C ALA A 35 12.09 -14.77 -4.84
N HIS A 36 12.88 -14.15 -3.96
CA HIS A 36 14.12 -14.73 -3.45
C HIS A 36 13.87 -16.01 -2.64
N ARG A 37 12.79 -16.07 -1.84
CA ARG A 37 12.37 -17.28 -1.11
C ARG A 37 11.93 -18.41 -2.04
N LEU A 38 11.15 -18.08 -3.09
CA LEU A 38 10.75 -19.01 -4.14
C LEU A 38 11.94 -19.48 -4.99
N LEU A 39 12.97 -18.65 -5.16
CA LEU A 39 14.22 -18.97 -5.85
C LEU A 39 15.23 -19.74 -4.96
N GLN A 40 15.16 -19.58 -3.63
CA GLN A 40 16.06 -20.22 -2.66
C GLN A 40 15.63 -21.61 -2.21
N GLU A 41 14.35 -21.98 -2.34
CA GLU A 41 13.96 -23.38 -2.22
C GLU A 41 14.61 -24.15 -3.39
N LYS A 42 15.76 -24.76 -3.08
CA LYS A 42 16.66 -25.51 -3.97
C LYS A 42 15.96 -25.94 -5.27
N PRO A 43 16.27 -25.30 -6.42
CA PRO A 43 15.95 -25.94 -7.69
C PRO A 43 16.89 -27.14 -7.78
N ALA A 44 16.36 -28.33 -7.49
CA ALA A 44 16.94 -29.54 -8.03
C ALA A 44 16.88 -29.39 -9.56
N GLN A 45 17.97 -28.92 -10.17
CA GLN A 45 18.20 -28.89 -11.62
C GLN A 45 16.98 -28.53 -12.49
N ALA A 46 16.35 -27.38 -12.27
CA ALA A 46 15.25 -26.95 -13.14
C ALA A 46 15.80 -26.28 -14.43
N LYS A 47 15.89 -27.06 -15.51
CA LYS A 47 16.05 -26.56 -16.89
C LYS A 47 14.74 -26.06 -17.52
N ASP A 48 13.66 -25.97 -16.74
CA ASP A 48 12.32 -25.74 -17.28
C ASP A 48 11.86 -24.28 -17.17
N PHE A 49 11.98 -23.58 -18.30
CA PHE A 49 11.43 -22.24 -18.54
C PHE A 49 9.93 -22.13 -18.23
N THR A 50 9.20 -23.26 -18.28
CA THR A 50 7.78 -23.37 -17.95
C THR A 50 7.45 -23.03 -16.49
N CYS A 51 8.39 -23.21 -15.56
CA CYS A 51 8.23 -22.87 -14.13
C CYS A 51 8.36 -21.34 -13.88
N LEU A 52 9.09 -20.62 -14.74
CA LEU A 52 9.23 -19.16 -14.63
C LEU A 52 7.95 -18.41 -15.01
N ILE A 53 7.16 -18.96 -15.93
CA ILE A 53 5.93 -18.34 -16.43
C ILE A 53 4.92 -18.06 -15.29
N PRO A 54 4.49 -19.04 -14.47
CA PRO A 54 3.53 -18.78 -13.39
C PRO A 54 4.10 -17.84 -12.31
N VAL A 55 5.41 -17.86 -12.06
CA VAL A 55 6.07 -16.94 -11.13
C VAL A 55 6.02 -15.50 -11.64
N ILE A 56 6.40 -15.28 -12.91
CA ILE A 56 6.35 -13.96 -13.55
C ILE A 56 4.91 -13.43 -13.59
N VAL A 57 3.96 -14.27 -14.00
CA VAL A 57 2.54 -13.93 -14.02
C VAL A 57 2.03 -13.57 -12.62
N GLY A 58 2.42 -14.33 -11.59
CA GLY A 58 2.11 -14.03 -10.20
C GLY A 58 2.65 -12.67 -9.74
N ILE A 59 3.90 -12.34 -10.08
CA ILE A 59 4.50 -11.03 -9.79
C ILE A 59 3.72 -9.91 -10.47
N ILE A 60 3.37 -10.07 -11.74
CA ILE A 60 2.60 -9.08 -12.51
C ILE A 60 1.24 -8.84 -11.84
N PHE A 61 0.50 -9.90 -11.49
CA PHE A 61 -0.79 -9.75 -10.82
C PHE A 61 -0.67 -9.10 -9.44
N ASN A 62 0.34 -9.44 -8.65
CA ASN A 62 0.58 -8.79 -7.36
C ASN A 62 0.80 -7.27 -7.53
N LEU A 63 1.66 -6.87 -8.47
CA LEU A 63 1.90 -5.45 -8.78
C LEU A 63 0.62 -4.75 -9.24
N LEU A 64 -0.17 -5.43 -10.09
CA LEU A 64 -1.42 -4.88 -10.60
C LEU A 64 -2.44 -4.65 -9.49
N ILE A 65 -2.59 -5.60 -8.58
CA ILE A 65 -3.55 -5.51 -7.46
C ILE A 65 -3.12 -4.45 -6.46
N GLN A 66 -1.84 -4.38 -6.13
CA GLN A 66 -1.32 -3.38 -5.22
C GLN A 66 -1.49 -1.97 -5.81
N TYR A 67 -1.27 -1.81 -7.12
CA TYR A 67 -1.54 -0.56 -7.81
C TYR A 67 -3.03 -0.21 -7.85
N VAL A 68 -3.89 -1.11 -8.34
CA VAL A 68 -5.33 -0.83 -8.55
C VAL A 68 -6.04 -0.68 -7.22
N ILE A 69 -5.93 -1.65 -6.31
CA ILE A 69 -6.66 -1.61 -5.04
C ILE A 69 -5.93 -0.73 -4.02
N GLY A 70 -4.63 -0.96 -3.84
CA GLY A 70 -3.83 -0.33 -2.78
C GLY A 70 -3.58 1.16 -3.01
N HIS A 71 -3.49 1.60 -4.27
CA HIS A 71 -3.25 3.00 -4.58
C HIS A 71 -4.44 3.68 -5.26
N VAL A 72 -4.96 3.17 -6.38
CA VAL A 72 -6.03 3.84 -7.14
C VAL A 72 -7.34 3.89 -6.34
N VAL A 73 -7.90 2.73 -5.97
CA VAL A 73 -9.19 2.70 -5.25
C VAL A 73 -9.05 3.29 -3.84
N MET A 74 -7.93 3.06 -3.16
CA MET A 74 -7.66 3.65 -1.85
C MET A 74 -7.62 5.19 -1.91
N SER A 75 -6.97 5.78 -2.92
CA SER A 75 -6.93 7.23 -3.07
C SER A 75 -8.32 7.82 -3.37
N ILE A 76 -9.10 7.17 -4.24
CA ILE A 76 -10.48 7.56 -4.53
C ILE A 76 -11.33 7.50 -3.26
N LEU A 77 -11.22 6.43 -2.46
CA LEU A 77 -11.92 6.29 -1.17
C LEU A 77 -11.52 7.41 -0.20
N ILE A 78 -10.22 7.73 -0.08
CA ILE A 78 -9.73 8.80 0.79
C ILE A 78 -10.35 10.14 0.39
N LEU A 79 -10.41 10.45 -0.91
CA LEU A 79 -10.96 11.72 -1.38
C LEU A 79 -12.50 11.75 -1.30
N GLU A 80 -13.20 10.68 -1.66
CA GLU A 80 -14.67 10.57 -1.55
C GLU A 80 -15.14 10.77 -0.11
N THR A 81 -14.38 10.22 0.84
CA THR A 81 -14.68 10.38 2.27
C THR A 81 -14.31 11.76 2.82
N ALA A 82 -13.58 12.58 2.07
CA ALA A 82 -13.34 13.99 2.38
C ALA A 82 -14.62 14.81 2.16
N GLU A 83 -15.24 14.61 1.00
CA GLU A 83 -16.50 15.27 0.59
C GLU A 83 -17.64 14.90 1.55
N ALA A 84 -17.75 13.63 1.92
CA ALA A 84 -18.82 13.18 2.82
C ALA A 84 -18.76 13.82 4.22
N GLN A 85 -17.57 14.20 4.71
CA GLN A 85 -17.44 14.88 6.00
C GLN A 85 -17.91 16.33 5.95
N THR A 86 -17.69 17.01 4.83
CA THR A 86 -18.10 18.42 4.68
C THR A 86 -19.62 18.54 4.56
N ASP A 87 -20.25 17.63 3.80
CA ASP A 87 -21.71 17.60 3.65
C ASP A 87 -22.42 17.34 4.98
N SER A 88 -21.86 16.46 5.83
CA SER A 88 -22.41 16.14 7.15
C SER A 88 -22.26 17.25 8.19
N HIS A 89 -21.33 18.20 7.97
CA HIS A 89 -21.09 19.33 8.87
C HIS A 89 -21.91 20.57 8.48
N GLU A 90 -22.28 20.72 7.20
CA GLU A 90 -23.13 21.81 6.71
C GLU A 90 -24.63 21.46 6.74
N THR A 91 -24.96 20.18 6.61
CA THR A 91 -26.33 19.68 6.63
C THR A 91 -26.38 18.51 7.59
N GLY A 92 -27.22 18.58 8.63
CA GLY A 92 -27.44 17.49 9.60
C GLY A 92 -28.09 16.22 9.01
N GLY A 93 -27.72 15.85 7.78
CA GLY A 93 -28.19 14.70 7.02
C GLY A 93 -27.41 13.42 7.31
N GLU A 94 -28.02 12.29 6.95
CA GLU A 94 -27.50 10.94 7.11
C GLU A 94 -26.03 10.80 6.67
N LYS A 95 -25.23 10.08 7.48
CA LYS A 95 -23.85 9.72 7.15
C LYS A 95 -23.85 8.89 5.85
N ARG A 96 -23.51 9.53 4.73
CA ARG A 96 -23.42 8.87 3.43
C ARG A 96 -22.33 7.80 3.46
N ILE A 97 -22.71 6.58 3.11
CA ILE A 97 -21.76 5.46 2.98
C ILE A 97 -20.96 5.68 1.67
N PRO A 98 -19.61 5.66 1.71
CA PRO A 98 -18.82 5.84 0.51
C PRO A 98 -19.07 4.72 -0.50
N SER A 99 -19.27 5.09 -1.78
CA SER A 99 -19.47 4.17 -2.90
C SER A 99 -18.26 3.25 -3.08
N CYS A 100 -17.05 3.73 -2.72
CA CYS A 100 -15.81 2.94 -2.76
C CYS A 100 -15.76 1.73 -1.83
N ARG A 101 -16.77 1.53 -0.96
CA ARG A 101 -16.87 0.30 -0.15
C ARG A 101 -17.05 -0.95 -1.03
N GLN A 102 -17.76 -0.82 -2.15
CA GLN A 102 -17.99 -1.92 -3.08
C GLN A 102 -16.99 -1.86 -4.23
N LEU A 103 -15.84 -2.54 -4.06
CA LEU A 103 -14.78 -2.64 -5.07
C LEU A 103 -15.31 -2.86 -6.49
N THR A 104 -16.23 -3.80 -6.65
CA THR A 104 -16.82 -4.15 -7.94
C THR A 104 -17.64 -3.01 -8.53
N GLN A 105 -18.40 -2.27 -7.71
CA GLN A 105 -19.15 -1.11 -8.16
C GLN A 105 -18.23 0.04 -8.55
N THR A 106 -17.17 0.30 -7.77
CA THR A 106 -16.19 1.35 -8.08
C THR A 106 -15.43 1.04 -9.36
N LEU A 107 -14.94 -0.19 -9.51
CA LEU A 107 -14.25 -0.64 -10.72
C LEU A 107 -15.20 -0.62 -11.93
N SER A 108 -16.43 -1.08 -11.77
CA SER A 108 -17.46 -1.04 -12.83
C SER A 108 -17.80 0.40 -13.23
N SER A 109 -17.90 1.32 -12.25
CA SER A 109 -18.15 2.74 -12.50
C SER A 109 -16.98 3.43 -13.20
N LEU A 110 -15.73 3.15 -12.79
CA LEU A 110 -14.55 3.67 -13.48
C LEU A 110 -14.44 3.11 -14.90
N TYR A 111 -14.70 1.81 -15.05
CA TYR A 111 -14.69 1.14 -16.35
C TYR A 111 -15.77 1.67 -17.29
N SER A 112 -16.99 1.91 -16.80
CA SER A 112 -18.08 2.46 -17.62
C SER A 112 -17.83 3.91 -18.05
N LYS A 113 -17.10 4.70 -17.25
CA LYS A 113 -16.78 6.10 -17.55
C LYS A 113 -15.62 6.30 -18.52
N GLY A 114 -14.62 5.43 -18.52
CA GLY A 114 -13.46 5.60 -19.41
C GLY A 114 -12.57 4.37 -19.55
N GLY A 115 -13.14 3.18 -19.31
CA GLY A 115 -12.53 1.88 -19.55
C GLY A 115 -11.33 1.57 -18.65
N LEU A 116 -10.56 0.56 -19.06
CA LEU A 116 -9.31 0.17 -18.38
C LEU A 116 -8.27 1.29 -18.41
N TYR A 117 -8.34 2.19 -19.38
CA TYR A 117 -7.39 3.29 -19.51
C TYR A 117 -7.40 4.22 -18.30
N LEU A 118 -8.59 4.53 -17.74
CA LEU A 118 -8.69 5.35 -16.53
C LEU A 118 -8.09 4.66 -15.30
N LEU A 119 -8.20 3.33 -15.20
CA LEU A 119 -7.58 2.59 -14.08
C LEU A 119 -6.05 2.64 -14.17
N PHE A 120 -5.50 2.57 -15.39
CA PHE A 120 -4.05 2.50 -15.63
C PHE A 120 -3.40 3.84 -16.03
N SER A 121 -4.11 4.97 -15.93
CA SER A 121 -3.61 6.29 -16.32
C SER A 121 -2.34 6.70 -15.54
N GLY A 122 -2.26 6.30 -14.27
CA GLY A 122 -1.12 6.54 -13.39
C GLY A 122 -0.07 5.43 -13.39
N PHE A 123 -0.28 4.30 -14.08
CA PHE A 123 0.59 3.13 -13.97
C PHE A 123 2.00 3.40 -14.47
N GLY A 124 2.14 4.13 -15.59
CA GLY A 124 3.46 4.53 -16.09
C GLY A 124 4.21 5.43 -15.11
N ALA A 125 3.49 6.29 -14.38
CA ALA A 125 4.08 7.13 -13.33
C ALA A 125 4.52 6.28 -12.12
N ALA A 126 3.69 5.30 -11.73
CA ALA A 126 4.01 4.34 -10.68
C ALA A 126 5.30 3.57 -11.01
N CYS A 127 5.40 3.00 -12.20
CA CYS A 127 6.60 2.29 -12.65
C CYS A 127 7.85 3.19 -12.63
N SER A 128 7.72 4.44 -13.08
CA SER A 128 8.83 5.40 -13.03
C SER A 128 9.24 5.74 -11.59
N TYR A 129 8.26 5.88 -10.69
CA TYR A 129 8.49 6.12 -9.27
C TYR A 129 9.19 4.93 -8.62
N TRP A 130 8.66 3.72 -8.76
CA TRP A 130 9.26 2.50 -8.18
C TRP A 130 10.68 2.24 -8.69
N THR A 131 10.90 2.44 -9.99
CA THR A 131 12.23 2.26 -10.59
C THR A 131 13.22 3.29 -10.05
N ALA A 132 12.82 4.56 -10.01
CA ALA A 132 13.66 5.64 -9.47
C ALA A 132 13.93 5.44 -7.98
N HIS A 133 12.90 5.06 -7.21
CA HIS A 133 12.97 4.83 -5.78
C HIS A 133 13.89 3.66 -5.44
N SER A 134 13.73 2.51 -6.11
CA SER A 134 14.60 1.35 -5.93
C SER A 134 16.06 1.68 -6.31
N SER A 135 16.26 2.39 -7.42
CA SER A 135 17.59 2.80 -7.87
C SER A 135 18.25 3.75 -6.87
N LEU A 136 17.52 4.77 -6.41
CA LEU A 136 18.01 5.76 -5.46
C LEU A 136 18.31 5.12 -4.10
N THR A 137 17.45 4.23 -3.61
CA THR A 137 17.66 3.48 -2.36
C THR A 137 18.92 2.62 -2.44
N LYS A 138 19.15 1.92 -3.55
CA LYS A 138 20.37 1.12 -3.78
C LYS A 138 21.62 2.00 -3.85
N LEU A 139 21.55 3.12 -4.56
CA LEU A 139 22.65 4.07 -4.66
C LEU A 139 23.01 4.65 -3.28
N LEU A 140 22.03 5.15 -2.51
CA LEU A 140 22.24 5.66 -1.15
C LEU A 140 22.81 4.60 -0.21
N SER A 141 22.28 3.38 -0.28
CA SER A 141 22.79 2.24 0.50
C SER A 141 24.24 1.93 0.16
N SER A 142 24.63 2.06 -1.11
CA SER A 142 25.99 1.80 -1.60
C SER A 142 26.98 2.93 -1.27
N LEU A 143 26.56 4.19 -1.44
CA LEU A 143 27.44 5.37 -1.38
C LEU A 143 27.77 5.81 0.06
N VAL A 144 26.78 5.84 0.94
CA VAL A 144 26.90 6.57 2.22
C VAL A 144 26.82 5.64 3.43
N LEU A 145 26.34 4.40 3.27
CA LEU A 145 25.82 3.59 4.38
C LEU A 145 26.43 2.18 4.43
N LYS A 146 27.77 2.08 4.39
CA LYS A 146 28.50 0.81 4.62
C LYS A 146 28.19 0.15 5.97
N HIS A 147 27.62 0.89 6.94
CA HIS A 147 27.11 0.32 8.18
C HIS A 147 25.69 -0.22 7.97
N GLY A 148 25.52 -1.54 8.06
CA GLY A 148 24.27 -2.26 7.80
C GLY A 148 23.06 -1.80 8.63
N THR A 149 23.28 -1.07 9.72
CA THR A 149 22.23 -0.50 10.59
C THR A 149 21.54 0.73 10.02
N LEU A 150 22.15 1.44 9.06
CA LEU A 150 21.59 2.67 8.48
C LEU A 150 20.85 2.43 7.16
N ARG A 151 20.87 1.20 6.63
CA ARG A 151 20.12 0.80 5.43
C ARG A 151 18.64 1.24 5.43
N PRO A 152 17.87 1.14 6.53
CA PRO A 152 16.50 1.69 6.60
C PRO A 152 16.42 3.19 6.25
N LEU A 153 17.42 3.97 6.63
CA LEU A 153 17.43 5.40 6.38
C LEU A 153 17.53 5.73 4.87
N ALA A 154 18.20 4.87 4.09
CA ALA A 154 18.28 5.03 2.63
C ALA A 154 16.90 5.00 1.98
N TYR A 155 16.02 4.12 2.46
CA TYR A 155 14.64 4.01 1.98
C TYR A 155 13.87 5.30 2.27
N VAL A 156 13.90 5.77 3.52
CA VAL A 156 13.21 6.98 3.96
C VAL A 156 13.70 8.21 3.19
N VAL A 157 15.01 8.38 3.04
CA VAL A 157 15.60 9.50 2.29
C VAL A 157 15.18 9.45 0.82
N SER A 158 15.14 8.26 0.21
CA SER A 158 14.69 8.10 -1.17
C SER A 158 13.23 8.51 -1.36
N SER A 159 12.34 8.11 -0.43
CA SER A 159 10.94 8.52 -0.44
C SER A 159 10.77 10.04 -0.32
N VAL A 160 11.55 10.68 0.55
CA VAL A 160 11.53 12.15 0.74
C VAL A 160 12.04 12.90 -0.50
N VAL A 161 13.13 12.43 -1.09
CA VAL A 161 13.69 13.03 -2.33
C VAL A 161 12.70 12.90 -3.48
N LEU A 162 11.99 11.76 -3.58
CA LEU A 162 11.01 11.46 -4.61
C LEU A 162 9.57 11.86 -4.25
N ALA A 163 9.35 12.60 -3.17
CA ALA A 163 8.00 13.00 -2.74
C ALA A 163 7.22 13.77 -3.82
N GLU A 164 7.92 14.60 -4.62
CA GLU A 164 7.30 15.30 -5.75
C GLU A 164 6.93 14.34 -6.90
N ASN A 165 7.73 13.30 -7.14
CA ASN A 165 7.39 12.26 -8.11
C ASN A 165 6.18 11.43 -7.66
N HIS A 166 6.10 11.11 -6.35
CA HIS A 166 4.94 10.46 -5.76
C HIS A 166 3.68 11.32 -5.93
N PHE A 167 3.77 12.64 -5.67
CA PHE A 167 2.68 13.58 -5.96
C PHE A 167 2.24 13.54 -7.43
N PHE A 168 3.16 13.52 -8.41
CA PHE A 168 2.79 13.41 -9.82
C PHE A 168 2.16 12.06 -10.18
N TRP A 169 2.57 10.98 -9.51
CA TRP A 169 1.91 9.68 -9.62
C TRP A 169 0.47 9.76 -9.10
N SER A 170 0.26 10.24 -7.88
CA SER A 170 -1.07 10.47 -7.29
C SER A 170 -1.93 11.42 -8.14
N ALA A 171 -1.36 12.48 -8.69
CA ALA A 171 -2.07 13.42 -9.55
C ALA A 171 -2.61 12.74 -10.82
N ARG A 172 -1.84 11.81 -11.42
CA ARG A 172 -2.24 11.06 -12.62
C ARG A 172 -3.27 9.96 -12.33
N THR A 173 -3.37 9.49 -11.09
CA THR A 173 -4.39 8.51 -10.68
C THR A 173 -5.70 9.18 -10.31
N ILE A 174 -5.67 10.41 -9.79
CA ILE A 174 -6.86 11.15 -9.36
C ILE A 174 -7.49 11.96 -10.50
N LEU A 175 -6.67 12.58 -11.36
CA LEU A 175 -7.13 13.44 -12.45
C LEU A 175 -7.27 12.70 -13.78
N PRO A 176 -8.26 13.07 -14.60
CA PRO A 176 -8.33 12.61 -15.98
C PRO A 176 -7.20 13.23 -16.83
N ARG A 177 -6.82 12.55 -17.92
CA ARG A 177 -5.62 12.85 -18.71
C ARG A 177 -5.64 14.24 -19.33
N ASP A 178 -6.81 14.75 -19.72
CA ASP A 178 -7.00 16.07 -20.29
C ASP A 178 -6.62 17.19 -19.31
N GLN A 179 -6.72 16.94 -18.00
CA GLN A 179 -6.51 17.94 -16.96
C GLN A 179 -5.14 17.86 -16.30
N ILE A 180 -4.38 16.77 -16.52
CA ILE A 180 -3.04 16.62 -15.92
C ILE A 180 -2.07 17.72 -16.37
N ASN A 181 -2.29 18.30 -17.56
CA ASN A 181 -1.44 19.39 -18.08
C ASN A 181 -1.65 20.71 -17.31
N GLN A 182 -2.73 20.82 -16.53
CA GLN A 182 -2.96 21.95 -15.63
C GLN A 182 -2.13 21.89 -14.36
N VAL A 183 -1.59 20.71 -14.01
CA VAL A 183 -0.67 20.54 -12.89
C VAL A 183 0.71 21.07 -13.29
N SER A 184 1.19 22.08 -12.58
CA SER A 184 2.51 22.66 -12.84
C SER A 184 3.61 21.59 -12.74
N ARG A 185 4.26 21.30 -13.87
CA ARG A 185 5.43 20.41 -13.96
C ARG A 185 6.72 21.07 -13.48
N ARG A 186 6.73 22.39 -13.29
CA ARG A 186 7.91 23.10 -12.80
C ARG A 186 8.16 22.70 -11.35
N ARG A 187 9.40 22.35 -11.04
CA ARG A 187 9.83 22.06 -9.67
C ARG A 187 9.58 23.29 -8.80
N ASP A 188 8.78 23.12 -7.76
CA ASP A 188 8.47 24.16 -6.79
C ASP A 188 8.98 23.72 -5.43
N TRP A 189 9.95 24.47 -4.90
CA TRP A 189 10.56 24.19 -3.60
C TRP A 189 9.55 24.27 -2.45
N ARG A 190 8.56 25.18 -2.53
CA ARG A 190 7.52 25.31 -1.49
C ARG A 190 6.62 24.08 -1.48
N ARG A 191 6.21 23.61 -2.67
CA ARG A 191 5.44 22.37 -2.83
C ARG A 191 6.25 21.18 -2.32
N TRP A 192 7.50 21.03 -2.75
CA TRP A 192 8.37 19.94 -2.30
C TRP A 192 8.49 19.91 -0.78
N LYS A 193 8.79 21.04 -0.12
CA LYS A 193 8.91 21.13 1.34
C LYS A 193 7.62 20.77 2.09
N SER A 194 6.45 21.05 1.50
CA SER A 194 5.17 20.70 2.11
C SER A 194 4.81 19.22 1.93
N LEU A 195 5.23 18.61 0.82
CA LEU A 195 5.04 17.18 0.52
C LEU A 195 6.04 16.30 1.28
N THR A 196 7.23 16.81 1.58
CA THR A 196 8.28 16.02 2.25
C THR A 196 7.90 15.59 3.66
N ILE A 197 7.13 16.40 4.40
CA ILE A 197 6.72 16.09 5.78
C ILE A 197 5.81 14.85 5.83
N PRO A 198 4.66 14.81 5.12
CA PRO A 198 3.82 13.61 5.15
C PRO A 198 4.52 12.41 4.50
N ALA A 199 5.32 12.61 3.45
CA ALA A 199 6.09 11.53 2.84
C ALA A 199 7.12 10.93 3.81
N LEU A 200 7.79 11.78 4.60
CA LEU A 200 8.73 11.35 5.64
C LEU A 200 8.01 10.53 6.72
N ILE A 201 6.86 10.99 7.22
CA ILE A 201 6.09 10.29 8.26
C ILE A 201 5.64 8.91 7.74
N TYR A 202 5.09 8.87 6.53
CA TYR A 202 4.65 7.62 5.91
C TYR A 202 5.81 6.64 5.71
N ALA A 203 6.89 7.08 5.04
CA ALA A 203 8.05 6.22 4.76
C ALA A 203 8.76 5.76 6.04
N SER A 204 8.82 6.61 7.08
CA SER A 204 9.39 6.23 8.38
C SER A 204 8.53 5.17 9.06
N THR A 205 7.21 5.33 9.03
CA THR A 205 6.27 4.36 9.59
C THR A 205 6.39 3.01 8.89
N GLU A 206 6.43 3.02 7.56
CA GLU A 206 6.61 1.83 6.74
C GLU A 206 7.93 1.12 7.05
N THR A 207 9.03 1.87 7.12
CA THR A 207 10.36 1.34 7.45
C THR A 207 10.39 0.76 8.86
N CYS A 208 9.79 1.43 9.83
CA CYS A 208 9.66 0.90 11.19
C CYS A 208 8.91 -0.44 11.17
N MET A 209 7.80 -0.49 10.44
CA MET A 209 6.98 -1.71 10.34
C MET A 209 7.73 -2.88 9.70
N SER A 210 8.56 -2.65 8.67
CA SER A 210 9.33 -3.74 8.05
C SER A 210 10.46 -4.27 8.94
N HIS A 211 11.01 -3.45 9.84
CA HIS A 211 12.15 -3.84 10.69
C HIS A 211 11.77 -4.34 12.09
N ILE A 212 10.61 -3.97 12.65
CA ILE A 212 10.18 -4.38 13.99
C ILE A 212 10.21 -5.90 14.20
N PRO A 213 9.73 -6.76 13.28
CA PRO A 213 9.77 -8.21 13.47
C PRO A 213 11.20 -8.72 13.70
N SER A 214 12.15 -8.26 12.88
CA SER A 214 13.57 -8.65 12.99
C SER A 214 14.22 -8.19 14.30
N ILE A 215 13.81 -7.02 14.81
CA ILE A 215 14.30 -6.49 16.08
C ILE A 215 13.79 -7.37 17.22
N ILE A 216 12.50 -7.69 17.24
CA ILE A 216 11.89 -8.52 18.29
C ILE A 216 12.49 -9.94 18.28
N GLU A 217 12.72 -10.52 17.11
CA GLU A 217 13.39 -11.83 16.98
C GLU A 217 14.79 -11.80 17.60
N ASN A 218 15.60 -10.78 17.30
CA ASN A 218 16.95 -10.61 17.85
C ASN A 218 16.95 -10.43 19.37
N PHE A 219 15.97 -9.72 19.93
CA PHE A 219 15.82 -9.57 21.38
C PHE A 219 15.32 -10.84 22.08
N SER A 220 14.54 -11.69 21.38
CA SER A 220 13.98 -12.92 21.94
C SER A 220 14.99 -14.08 22.08
N GLY A 221 16.20 -13.95 21.53
CA GLY A 221 17.36 -14.79 21.82
C GLY A 221 17.11 -16.30 21.75
N THR A 222 16.57 -16.84 20.66
CA THR A 222 16.23 -18.27 20.55
C THR A 222 17.37 -19.10 19.93
N PRO A 223 18.08 -19.96 20.69
CA PRO A 223 19.04 -20.92 20.12
C PRO A 223 18.28 -22.09 19.49
N HIS A 224 18.75 -22.50 18.31
CA HIS A 224 18.10 -23.49 17.46
C HIS A 224 18.34 -24.95 17.92
N GLU A 225 18.01 -25.30 19.17
CA GLU A 225 18.08 -26.69 19.63
C GLU A 225 16.93 -27.09 20.58
N ASN A 226 16.24 -28.16 20.15
CA ASN A 226 15.32 -29.07 20.84
C ASN A 226 14.03 -28.48 21.45
N VAL A 227 12.89 -28.92 20.89
CA VAL A 227 11.55 -28.35 21.09
C VAL A 227 10.76 -29.15 22.15
N THR A 228 10.64 -28.62 23.36
CA THR A 228 9.68 -29.09 24.39
C THR A 228 8.32 -28.39 24.26
N PHE A 229 7.25 -29.04 24.73
CA PHE A 229 5.85 -28.57 24.60
C PHE A 229 5.59 -27.19 25.24
N ALA A 230 6.26 -26.87 26.36
CA ALA A 230 6.21 -25.55 27.01
C ALA A 230 6.89 -24.44 26.19
N ARG A 231 7.89 -24.78 25.37
CA ARG A 231 8.54 -23.84 24.44
C ARG A 231 7.64 -23.55 23.24
N LYS A 232 6.87 -24.54 22.75
CA LYS A 232 5.87 -24.32 21.68
C LYS A 232 4.80 -23.29 22.06
N SER A 233 4.29 -23.29 23.31
CA SER A 233 3.29 -22.31 23.73
C SER A 233 3.87 -20.89 23.83
N ASN A 234 5.11 -20.75 24.30
CA ASN A 234 5.80 -19.45 24.37
C ASN A 234 6.12 -18.88 22.97
N ILE A 235 6.47 -19.74 22.01
CA ILE A 235 6.67 -19.33 20.61
C ILE A 235 5.34 -18.84 20.01
N THR A 236 4.24 -19.56 20.23
CA THR A 236 2.92 -19.12 19.72
C THR A 236 2.44 -17.81 20.35
N LEU A 237 2.71 -17.57 21.64
CA LEU A 237 2.33 -16.32 22.30
C LEU A 237 3.14 -15.13 21.79
N SER A 238 4.45 -15.32 21.57
CA SER A 238 5.33 -14.30 20.99
C SER A 238 4.86 -13.91 19.59
N ASP A 239 4.59 -14.88 18.71
CA ASP A 239 4.12 -14.63 17.35
C ASP A 239 2.78 -13.87 17.31
N ILE A 240 1.85 -14.25 18.18
CA ILE A 240 0.55 -13.57 18.30
C ILE A 240 0.76 -12.13 18.78
N SER A 241 1.62 -11.91 19.77
CA SER A 241 1.91 -10.57 20.30
C SER A 241 2.54 -9.65 19.25
N VAL A 242 3.50 -10.15 18.47
CA VAL A 242 4.11 -9.41 17.35
C VAL A 242 3.06 -9.09 16.31
N SER A 243 2.21 -10.06 15.94
CA SER A 243 1.15 -9.85 14.96
C SER A 243 0.13 -8.79 15.41
N VAL A 244 -0.28 -8.82 16.68
CA VAL A 244 -1.20 -7.82 17.26
C VAL A 244 -0.54 -6.43 17.29
N LEU A 245 0.73 -6.34 17.70
CA LEU A 245 1.48 -5.08 17.67
C LEU A 245 1.58 -4.51 16.26
N MET A 246 1.95 -5.34 15.29
CA MET A 246 2.06 -4.94 13.89
C MET A 246 0.73 -4.49 13.31
N LEU A 247 -0.38 -5.18 13.64
CA LEU A 247 -1.72 -4.77 13.26
C LEU A 247 -2.10 -3.43 13.90
N ALA A 248 -1.78 -3.22 15.18
CA ALA A 248 -2.03 -1.97 15.87
C ALA A 248 -1.24 -0.80 15.24
N LEU A 249 0.04 -0.99 14.92
CA LEU A 249 0.87 0.01 14.24
C LEU A 249 0.36 0.32 12.84
N HIS A 250 -0.10 -0.70 12.11
CA HIS A 250 -0.73 -0.52 10.81
C HIS A 250 -1.98 0.38 10.89
N LEU A 251 -2.84 0.12 11.89
CA LEU A 251 -4.09 0.86 12.11
C LEU A 251 -3.88 2.29 12.59
N VAL A 252 -2.93 2.49 13.51
CA VAL A 252 -2.75 3.76 14.23
C VAL A 252 -1.75 4.69 13.53
N LEU A 253 -0.79 4.13 12.79
CA LEU A 253 0.27 4.92 12.15
C LEU A 253 0.24 4.83 10.63
N LEU A 254 0.25 3.62 10.05
CA LEU A 254 0.44 3.48 8.60
C LEU A 254 -0.76 3.97 7.80
N LEU A 255 -1.97 3.53 8.14
CA LEU A 255 -3.19 3.98 7.46
C LEU A 255 -3.40 5.48 7.63
N PRO A 256 -3.32 6.07 8.85
CA PRO A 256 -3.45 7.52 9.02
C PRO A 256 -2.38 8.32 8.27
N SER A 257 -1.12 7.85 8.25
CA SER A 257 -0.06 8.54 7.50
C SER A 257 -0.27 8.50 5.99
N TYR A 258 -0.77 7.38 5.46
CA TYR A 258 -1.14 7.29 4.05
C TYR A 258 -2.33 8.20 3.70
N ILE A 259 -3.36 8.23 4.54
CA ILE A 259 -4.51 9.13 4.38
C ILE A 259 -4.05 10.60 4.37
N ALA A 260 -3.17 10.97 5.31
CA ALA A 260 -2.62 12.32 5.38
C ALA A 260 -1.80 12.67 4.14
N LEU A 261 -0.96 11.75 3.65
CA LEU A 261 -0.15 11.94 2.45
C LEU A 261 -1.02 12.22 1.22
N ILE A 262 -1.98 11.33 0.93
CA ILE A 262 -2.88 11.48 -0.22
C ILE A 262 -3.72 12.75 -0.10
N SER A 263 -4.19 13.09 1.10
CA SER A 263 -4.97 14.31 1.33
C SER A 263 -4.16 15.58 1.07
N VAL A 264 -2.90 15.63 1.53
CA VAL A 264 -2.00 16.75 1.26
C VAL A 264 -1.68 16.84 -0.23
N GLU A 265 -1.40 15.71 -0.89
CA GLU A 265 -1.14 15.65 -2.33
C GLU A 265 -2.33 16.14 -3.15
N ALA A 266 -3.54 15.67 -2.83
CA ALA A 266 -4.77 16.12 -3.49
C ALA A 266 -4.99 17.63 -3.33
N SER A 267 -4.59 18.22 -2.20
CA SER A 267 -4.73 19.66 -1.95
C SER A 267 -3.82 20.55 -2.82
N PHE A 268 -2.76 19.97 -3.40
CA PHE A 268 -1.87 20.64 -4.35
C PHE A 268 -2.37 20.57 -5.81
N LEU A 269 -3.46 19.82 -6.06
CA LEU A 269 -4.07 19.80 -7.38
C LEU A 269 -4.81 21.12 -7.65
N PRO A 270 -4.86 21.58 -8.92
CA PRO A 270 -5.60 22.80 -9.25
C PRO A 270 -7.07 22.65 -8.89
N GLN A 271 -7.60 23.62 -8.16
CA GLN A 271 -8.98 23.62 -7.62
C GLN A 271 -10.07 23.53 -8.71
N ALA A 272 -9.76 23.99 -9.93
CA ALA A 272 -10.66 23.96 -11.08
C ALA A 272 -10.78 22.56 -11.71
N CYS A 273 -9.86 21.66 -11.42
CA CYS A 273 -9.85 20.34 -12.03
C CYS A 273 -10.98 19.46 -11.48
N GLU A 274 -11.59 18.70 -12.37
CA GLU A 274 -12.45 17.56 -12.08
C GLU A 274 -11.60 16.34 -11.75
N THR A 275 -12.01 15.62 -10.72
CA THR A 275 -11.45 14.31 -10.38
C THR A 275 -12.29 13.20 -10.99
N ILE A 276 -11.75 11.98 -11.00
CA ILE A 276 -12.49 10.79 -11.47
C ILE A 276 -13.64 10.41 -10.51
N ILE A 277 -13.63 10.95 -9.29
CA ILE A 277 -14.63 10.71 -8.26
C ILE A 277 -15.98 11.32 -8.71
N PRO A 278 -17.09 10.57 -8.68
CA PRO A 278 -18.40 11.14 -9.02
C PRO A 278 -18.78 12.26 -8.03
N SER A 279 -19.17 13.42 -8.55
CA SER A 279 -19.78 14.45 -7.71
C SER A 279 -21.13 13.98 -7.18
N SER A 280 -21.39 14.24 -5.91
CA SER A 280 -22.67 14.02 -5.25
C SER A 280 -23.85 14.74 -5.94
N SER A 281 -23.60 15.89 -6.55
CA SER A 281 -24.63 16.82 -7.04
C SER A 281 -24.76 16.89 -8.56
N ARG A 282 -23.82 16.30 -9.33
CA ARG A 282 -23.75 16.46 -10.79
C ARG A 282 -23.34 15.16 -11.49
N GLN A 283 -23.77 14.98 -12.74
CA GLN A 283 -23.25 13.93 -13.66
C GLN A 283 -21.81 14.22 -14.14
N ARG A 284 -20.97 14.80 -13.28
CA ARG A 284 -19.60 15.27 -13.54
C ARG A 284 -18.67 14.74 -12.45
N GLY A 285 -17.37 14.73 -12.72
CA GLY A 285 -16.36 14.51 -11.68
C GLY A 285 -16.39 15.60 -10.60
N ALA A 286 -16.24 15.22 -9.33
CA ALA A 286 -16.13 16.12 -8.20
C ALA A 286 -14.90 17.02 -8.39
N ARG A 287 -15.07 18.33 -8.23
CA ARG A 287 -13.93 19.25 -8.33
C ARG A 287 -13.03 19.13 -7.12
N VAL A 288 -11.74 19.38 -7.28
CA VAL A 288 -10.78 19.39 -6.15
C VAL A 288 -11.25 20.35 -5.04
N ARG A 289 -11.85 21.50 -5.40
CA ARG A 289 -12.44 22.44 -4.43
C ARG A 289 -13.67 21.90 -3.68
N GLU A 290 -14.46 21.04 -4.32
CA GLU A 290 -15.63 20.39 -3.70
C GLU A 290 -15.18 19.32 -2.70
N LEU A 291 -14.13 18.57 -3.05
CA LEU A 291 -13.54 17.54 -2.17
C LEU A 291 -12.80 18.14 -0.98
N LEU A 292 -12.20 19.32 -1.14
CA LEU A 292 -11.37 19.99 -0.14
C LEU A 292 -11.77 21.48 -0.03
N PRO A 293 -12.90 21.81 0.62
CA PRO A 293 -13.43 23.17 0.67
C PRO A 293 -12.68 24.12 1.62
N SER A 294 -11.60 23.65 2.27
CA SER A 294 -10.82 24.48 3.20
C SER A 294 -10.28 25.74 2.52
N ALA A 295 -10.61 26.91 3.10
CA ALA A 295 -10.10 28.21 2.67
C ALA A 295 -8.55 28.32 2.70
N ASP A 296 -7.88 27.44 3.46
CA ASP A 296 -6.42 27.38 3.62
C ASP A 296 -5.74 26.35 2.69
N LEU A 297 -6.15 26.22 1.43
CA LEU A 297 -5.42 25.38 0.48
C LEU A 297 -4.08 26.06 0.10
N PRO A 298 -2.95 25.32 0.03
CA PRO A 298 -2.79 23.87 0.20
C PRO A 298 -2.79 23.41 1.67
N LEU A 299 -3.29 22.20 1.92
CA LEU A 299 -3.39 21.63 3.26
C LEU A 299 -2.02 21.38 3.88
N ARG A 300 -1.83 21.87 5.11
CA ARG A 300 -0.70 21.49 5.96
C ARG A 300 -0.91 20.08 6.51
N ALA A 301 0.16 19.32 6.66
CA ALA A 301 0.14 17.94 7.19
C ALA A 301 -0.63 17.81 8.52
N GLN A 302 -0.47 18.78 9.42
CA GLN A 302 -1.20 18.81 10.70
C GLN A 302 -2.72 18.89 10.53
N LYS A 303 -3.20 19.74 9.61
CA LYS A 303 -4.62 19.91 9.33
C LYS A 303 -5.20 18.68 8.65
N ALA A 304 -4.43 18.04 7.75
CA ALA A 304 -4.79 16.75 7.16
C ALA A 304 -4.94 15.66 8.23
N TRP A 305 -4.06 15.63 9.24
CA TRP A 305 -4.14 14.66 10.35
C TRP A 305 -5.40 14.85 11.21
N GLN A 306 -5.81 16.09 11.44
CA GLN A 306 -7.03 16.42 12.18
C GLN A 306 -8.31 16.01 11.44
N MET A 307 -8.25 15.87 10.11
CA MET A 307 -9.38 15.42 9.28
C MET A 307 -9.53 13.89 9.25
N ILE A 308 -8.64 13.14 9.91
CA ILE A 308 -8.67 11.68 9.93
C ILE A 308 -9.68 11.23 10.99
N GLY A 309 -10.90 10.91 10.56
CA GLY A 309 -11.90 10.26 11.40
C GLY A 309 -11.71 8.75 11.48
N VAL A 310 -12.13 8.13 12.59
CA VAL A 310 -12.09 6.67 12.80
C VAL A 310 -12.80 5.92 11.68
N GLY A 311 -13.95 6.43 11.19
CA GLY A 311 -14.67 5.83 10.07
C GLY A 311 -13.84 5.74 8.78
N ARG A 312 -13.04 6.77 8.50
CA ARG A 312 -12.14 6.82 7.33
C ARG A 312 -11.07 5.74 7.41
N VAL A 313 -10.46 5.58 8.57
CA VAL A 313 -9.46 4.54 8.83
C VAL A 313 -10.09 3.15 8.70
N LEU A 314 -11.30 2.94 9.24
CA LEU A 314 -12.02 1.66 9.13
C LEU A 314 -12.38 1.30 7.69
N TRP A 315 -12.78 2.27 6.86
CA TRP A 315 -13.05 2.01 5.45
C TRP A 315 -11.78 1.70 4.67
N CYS A 316 -10.69 2.43 4.94
CA CYS A 316 -9.38 2.14 4.37
C CYS A 316 -8.90 0.74 4.79
N LEU A 317 -9.14 0.37 6.05
CA LEU A 317 -8.83 -0.96 6.59
C LEU A 317 -9.61 -2.06 5.89
N GLU A 318 -10.92 -1.87 5.67
CA GLU A 318 -11.77 -2.83 4.96
C GLU A 318 -11.23 -3.05 3.53
N LEU A 319 -10.84 -1.98 2.84
CA LEU A 319 -10.27 -2.04 1.50
C LEU A 319 -8.91 -2.75 1.48
N HIS A 320 -8.03 -2.43 2.43
CA HIS A 320 -6.73 -3.07 2.59
C HIS A 320 -6.89 -4.57 2.85
N GLY A 321 -7.85 -4.96 3.71
CA GLY A 321 -8.20 -6.37 3.92
C GLY A 321 -8.59 -7.08 2.64
N LYS A 322 -9.44 -6.47 1.79
CA LYS A 322 -9.82 -7.05 0.49
C LYS A 322 -8.63 -7.19 -0.46
N MET A 323 -7.73 -6.20 -0.50
CA MET A 323 -6.50 -6.29 -1.29
C MET A 323 -5.65 -7.49 -0.85
N THR A 324 -5.42 -7.63 0.45
CA THR A 324 -4.55 -8.67 1.02
C THR A 324 -5.12 -10.06 0.78
N LEU A 325 -6.44 -10.23 0.88
CA LEU A 325 -7.11 -11.47 0.52
C LEU A 325 -6.85 -11.83 -0.95
N CYS A 326 -6.94 -10.86 -1.86
CA CYS A 326 -6.66 -11.07 -3.28
C CYS A 326 -5.20 -11.51 -3.53
N LEU A 327 -4.24 -10.87 -2.86
CA LEU A 327 -2.82 -11.22 -2.93
C LEU A 327 -2.54 -12.65 -2.41
N VAL A 328 -3.18 -13.05 -1.31
CA VAL A 328 -3.07 -14.41 -0.76
C VAL A 328 -3.66 -15.44 -1.72
N CYS A 329 -4.81 -15.15 -2.33
CA CYS A 329 -5.42 -16.04 -3.32
C CYS A 329 -4.50 -16.28 -4.52
N ILE A 330 -3.86 -15.23 -5.06
CA ILE A 330 -2.91 -15.38 -6.17
C ILE A 330 -1.68 -16.18 -5.75
N ALA A 331 -1.13 -15.90 -4.57
CA ALA A 331 -0.02 -16.65 -4.06
C ALA A 331 -0.36 -18.15 -3.91
N ALA A 332 -1.55 -18.46 -3.40
CA ALA A 332 -2.04 -19.83 -3.29
C ALA A 332 -2.20 -20.50 -4.67
N ILE A 333 -2.72 -19.78 -5.67
CA ILE A 333 -2.86 -20.29 -7.04
C ILE A 333 -1.48 -20.57 -7.65
N VAL A 334 -0.55 -19.62 -7.58
CA VAL A 334 0.81 -19.77 -8.12
C VAL A 334 1.51 -20.95 -7.45
N HIS A 335 1.43 -21.06 -6.13
CA HIS A 335 2.03 -22.17 -5.39
C HIS A 335 1.39 -23.52 -5.74
N SER A 336 0.06 -23.56 -5.96
CA SER A 336 -0.63 -24.78 -6.39
C SER A 336 -0.21 -25.21 -7.78
N ILE A 337 -0.12 -24.27 -8.74
CA ILE A 337 0.35 -24.57 -10.12
C ILE A 337 1.77 -25.13 -10.11
N LEU A 338 2.65 -24.54 -9.31
CA LEU A 338 4.01 -25.04 -9.13
C LEU A 338 4.02 -26.43 -8.50
N TYR A 339 3.19 -26.67 -7.47
CA TYR A 339 3.11 -27.97 -6.80
C TYR A 339 2.55 -29.08 -7.70
N TYR A 340 1.54 -28.81 -8.53
CA TYR A 340 0.95 -29.82 -9.43
C TYR A 340 1.80 -30.14 -10.66
N HIS A 341 2.79 -29.30 -10.97
CA HIS A 341 3.75 -29.56 -12.06
C HIS A 341 4.95 -30.43 -11.63
N PHE A 342 5.05 -30.80 -10.35
CA PHE A 342 6.10 -31.64 -9.75
C PHE A 342 5.50 -32.83 -8.98
#